data_AF-A0A1G7A628-F1
#
_entry.id   AF-A0A1G7A628-F1
#
_cell.length_a   1.000
_cell.length_b   1.000
_cell.length_c   1.000
_cell.angle_alpha   90.00
_cell.angle_beta   90.00
_cell.angle_gamma   90.00
#
_symmetry.space_group_name_H-M   'P 1'
#
loop_
_entity.id
_entity.type
_entity.pdbx_description
1 polymer ?
#
loop_
_entity_poly.entity_id
_entity_poly.type
_entity_poly.pdbx_seq_one_letter_code
_entity_poly.pdbx_strand_id
1 'polypeptide(L)'
;MSRYIESETIELKEKYTDAITKEIVSFLNGAGGTILIGVKDNGIVVGVDKIDEVLRKISDIITSQIEPNPQDEISSELKFDEGKTLIVIHINKGRHHIYCQKKYGFSSTGCTIRIGTTCKEMTLEQIKIRYERKFIDNEYMLKKKSNLSDLSFRELKIYYSEKNYHLDDKSFETNLNLRNEAGEYNLLAELLSDKNNIPFIFVKFQGENKASISERSDYGYGCILTTYGKIKNRLQAENICISDTTVRPRKDTYLFDFDCVNEAILNALVHNDWTITEPQISMFHDRLEIFSHGGLPNGMTKEQFFDGISKPRNVTLMRIFLNMGLTEHTGHGIPTIVEKYGKDVFEIESNYIRCTIPFEKEVVDQIDNKNVGLNVGLNVGLNKTEKKVIELLIKSPSLTSIELAEKIGVTKRTIERTFKSLQEKNMIERIGSKRDGNWIVARRKCHF
;
A
#
# COMPACT_ATOMS: atom_id res chain seq x y z
N MET A 1 -28.45 10.21 48.30
CA MET A 1 -27.48 10.15 47.19
C MET A 1 -28.07 10.95 46.04
N SER A 2 -27.28 11.79 45.38
CA SER A 2 -27.74 12.48 44.17
C SER A 2 -28.08 11.42 43.12
N ARG A 3 -29.32 11.48 42.60
CA ARG A 3 -29.83 10.48 41.65
C ARG A 3 -29.23 10.63 40.25
N TYR A 4 -28.75 11.84 39.95
CA TYR A 4 -28.06 12.18 38.72
C TYR A 4 -26.69 12.77 39.06
N ILE A 5 -25.66 12.34 38.32
CA ILE A 5 -24.28 12.78 38.48
C ILE A 5 -23.72 13.00 37.08
N GLU A 6 -23.09 14.16 36.87
CA GLU A 6 -22.39 14.43 35.62
C GLU A 6 -21.24 13.45 35.40
N SER A 7 -21.06 13.08 34.15
CA SER A 7 -19.99 12.19 33.74
C SER A 7 -19.53 12.53 32.33
N GLU A 8 -18.62 11.71 31.80
CA GLU A 8 -18.20 11.83 30.41
C GLU A 8 -19.33 11.58 29.41
N THR A 9 -20.40 10.89 29.83
CA THR A 9 -21.56 10.55 28.99
C THR A 9 -22.86 11.17 29.48
N ILE A 10 -22.86 11.96 30.56
CA ILE A 10 -24.06 12.60 31.12
C ILE A 10 -23.76 14.07 31.41
N GLU A 11 -24.58 14.96 30.84
CA GLU A 11 -24.58 16.40 31.11
C GLU A 11 -25.90 16.81 31.77
N LEU A 12 -25.83 17.59 32.85
CA LEU A 12 -27.02 18.10 33.54
C LEU A 12 -27.23 19.57 33.20
N LYS A 13 -28.48 19.98 32.96
CA LYS A 13 -28.86 21.37 32.77
C LYS A 13 -30.13 21.69 33.54
N GLU A 14 -30.07 22.72 34.39
CA GLU A 14 -31.26 23.19 35.12
C GLU A 14 -32.35 23.64 34.16
N LYS A 15 -31.97 24.33 33.09
CA LYS A 15 -32.86 24.86 32.05
C LYS A 15 -32.19 24.85 30.68
N TYR A 16 -33.00 24.93 29.63
CA TYR A 16 -32.50 25.15 28.27
C TYR A 16 -31.68 26.45 28.18
N THR A 17 -30.55 26.38 27.49
CA THR A 17 -29.73 27.52 27.08
C THR A 17 -29.11 27.24 25.72
N ASP A 18 -28.80 28.28 24.94
CA ASP A 18 -28.16 28.11 23.61
C ASP A 18 -26.73 27.52 23.70
N ALA A 19 -26.15 27.45 24.90
CA ALA A 19 -24.90 26.73 25.14
C ALA A 19 -25.04 25.21 24.88
N ILE A 20 -26.26 24.68 24.83
CA ILE A 20 -26.52 23.27 24.54
C ILE A 20 -26.00 22.85 23.16
N THR A 21 -25.92 23.78 22.19
CA THR A 21 -25.34 23.50 20.86
C THR A 21 -23.88 23.05 20.99
N LYS A 22 -23.11 23.66 21.89
CA LYS A 22 -21.71 23.28 22.16
C LYS A 22 -21.64 21.88 22.78
N GLU A 23 -22.52 21.58 23.74
CA GLU A 23 -22.59 20.27 24.38
C GLU A 23 -22.90 19.17 23.35
N ILE A 24 -23.90 19.39 22.49
CA ILE A 24 -24.27 18.45 21.43
C ILE A 24 -23.10 18.18 20.49
N VAL A 25 -22.43 19.23 20.00
CA VAL A 25 -21.24 19.09 19.13
C VAL A 25 -20.12 18.31 19.83
N SER A 26 -19.91 18.54 21.13
CA SER A 26 -18.87 17.85 21.91
C SER A 26 -19.13 16.35 22.04
N PHE A 27 -20.40 15.95 22.22
CA PHE A 27 -20.81 14.55 22.30
C PHE A 27 -20.74 13.86 20.95
N LEU A 28 -21.20 14.52 19.87
CA LEU A 28 -21.09 14.00 18.49
C LEU A 28 -19.63 13.70 18.12
N ASN A 29 -18.72 14.60 18.50
CA ASN A 29 -17.28 14.45 18.24
C ASN A 29 -16.55 13.51 19.22
N GLY A 30 -17.21 13.12 20.31
CA GLY A 30 -16.69 12.25 21.37
C GLY A 30 -17.22 10.81 21.27
N ALA A 31 -17.68 10.29 22.40
CA ALA A 31 -18.24 8.94 22.52
C ALA A 31 -19.78 8.88 22.41
N GLY A 32 -20.44 10.02 22.17
CA GLY A 32 -21.87 10.18 22.43
C GLY A 32 -22.15 10.44 23.91
N GLY A 33 -23.43 10.58 24.27
CA GLY A 33 -23.86 10.83 25.63
C GLY A 33 -25.31 11.29 25.72
N THR A 34 -25.70 11.73 26.91
CA THR A 34 -27.07 12.14 27.23
C THR A 34 -27.05 13.51 27.91
N ILE A 35 -27.92 14.42 27.47
CA ILE A 35 -28.17 15.69 28.15
C ILE A 35 -29.53 15.61 28.85
N LEU A 36 -29.56 15.88 30.15
CA LEU A 36 -30.79 15.96 30.95
C LEU A 36 -31.12 17.43 31.25
N ILE A 37 -32.26 17.90 30.75
CA ILE A 37 -32.80 19.24 31.05
C ILE A 37 -33.85 19.14 32.14
N GLY A 38 -33.75 20.02 33.14
CA GLY A 38 -34.60 20.04 34.33
C GLY A 38 -33.91 19.48 35.57
N VAL A 39 -32.57 19.35 35.56
CA VAL A 39 -31.76 18.85 36.67
C VAL A 39 -30.62 19.82 36.94
N LYS A 40 -30.46 20.28 38.19
CA LYS A 40 -29.34 21.13 38.58
C LYS A 40 -28.01 20.36 38.59
N ASP A 41 -26.89 21.08 38.52
CA ASP A 41 -25.53 20.52 38.56
C ASP A 41 -25.28 19.65 39.82
N ASN A 42 -25.98 19.94 40.92
CA ASN A 42 -25.93 19.15 42.15
C ASN A 42 -26.85 17.90 42.15
N GLY A 43 -27.50 17.60 41.02
CA GLY A 43 -28.39 16.46 40.83
C GLY A 43 -29.84 16.65 41.28
N ILE A 44 -30.22 17.85 41.74
CA ILE A 44 -31.61 18.13 42.19
C ILE A 44 -32.54 18.31 40.99
N VAL A 45 -33.68 17.62 41.01
CA VAL A 45 -34.70 17.66 39.95
C VAL A 45 -35.57 18.92 40.10
N VAL A 46 -35.53 19.80 39.10
CA VAL A 46 -36.33 21.04 39.04
C VAL A 46 -37.49 20.98 38.05
N GLY A 47 -37.40 20.12 37.04
CA GLY A 47 -38.44 19.98 36.00
C GLY A 47 -38.33 21.03 34.89
N VAL A 48 -39.13 20.84 33.83
CA VAL A 48 -39.24 21.73 32.68
C VAL A 48 -40.70 22.12 32.48
N ASP A 49 -41.02 23.42 32.53
CA ASP A 49 -42.40 23.89 32.38
C ASP A 49 -42.87 23.91 30.92
N LYS A 50 -42.10 24.58 30.03
CA LYS A 50 -42.48 24.81 28.63
C LYS A 50 -41.88 23.77 27.69
N ILE A 51 -42.29 22.52 27.86
CA ILE A 51 -41.70 21.36 27.18
C ILE A 51 -41.69 21.53 25.64
N ASP A 52 -42.84 21.86 25.06
CA ASP A 52 -42.97 21.99 23.59
C ASP A 52 -42.09 23.11 23.01
N GLU A 53 -41.96 24.22 23.74
CA GLU A 53 -41.10 25.34 23.33
C GLU A 53 -39.62 24.92 23.33
N VAL A 54 -39.20 24.18 24.36
CA VAL A 54 -37.83 23.69 24.49
C VAL A 54 -37.51 22.63 23.44
N LEU A 55 -38.42 21.67 23.20
CA LEU A 55 -38.25 20.67 22.15
C LEU A 55 -38.15 21.30 20.77
N ARG A 56 -38.97 22.32 20.46
CA ARG A 56 -38.86 23.06 19.20
C ARG A 56 -37.50 23.74 19.04
N LYS A 57 -37.00 24.40 20.08
CA LYS A 57 -35.67 25.04 20.08
C LYS A 57 -34.54 24.03 19.87
N ILE A 58 -34.65 22.84 20.47
CA ILE A 58 -33.69 21.74 20.27
C ILE A 58 -33.71 21.28 18.80
N SER A 59 -34.90 21.07 18.23
CA SER A 59 -35.05 20.72 16.80
C SER A 59 -34.46 21.78 15.87
N ASP A 60 -34.65 23.07 16.18
CA ASP A 60 -34.08 24.18 15.41
C ASP A 60 -32.54 24.17 15.49
N ILE A 61 -31.97 23.90 16.66
CA ILE A 61 -30.50 23.77 16.82
C ILE A 61 -29.96 22.64 15.96
N ILE A 62 -30.56 21.46 16.06
CA ILE A 62 -30.12 20.25 15.34
C ILE A 62 -30.12 20.51 13.84
N THR A 63 -31.19 21.10 13.32
CA THR A 63 -31.37 21.28 11.87
C THR A 63 -30.61 22.46 11.28
N SER A 64 -30.34 23.52 12.05
CA SER A 64 -29.83 24.79 11.50
C SER A 64 -28.47 25.25 12.04
N GLN A 65 -28.06 24.82 13.24
CA GLN A 65 -26.88 25.37 13.92
C GLN A 65 -25.67 24.43 13.95
N ILE A 66 -25.83 23.17 13.57
CA ILE A 66 -24.75 22.17 13.59
C ILE A 66 -24.45 21.72 12.15
N GLU A 67 -23.16 21.59 11.84
CA GLU A 67 -22.69 21.09 10.55
C GLU A 67 -21.63 19.99 10.72
N PRO A 68 -21.74 18.83 10.06
CA PRO A 68 -22.89 18.36 9.28
C PRO A 68 -24.17 18.22 10.12
N ASN A 69 -25.34 18.10 9.47
CA ASN A 69 -26.62 17.95 10.17
C ASN A 69 -26.66 16.61 10.94
N PRO A 70 -26.87 16.60 12.27
CA PRO A 70 -26.80 15.40 13.11
C PRO A 70 -28.17 14.78 13.44
N GLN A 71 -29.19 14.98 12.60
CA GLN A 71 -30.57 14.57 12.90
C GLN A 71 -30.73 13.06 13.17
N ASP A 72 -29.95 12.22 12.49
CA ASP A 72 -29.99 10.75 12.67
C ASP A 72 -29.30 10.28 13.96
N GLU A 73 -28.43 11.13 14.53
CA GLU A 73 -27.64 10.81 15.71
C GLU A 73 -28.32 11.24 17.01
N ILE A 74 -29.40 12.02 16.94
CA ILE A 74 -30.02 12.64 18.10
C ILE A 74 -31.48 12.22 18.23
N SER A 75 -31.85 11.71 19.40
CA SER A 75 -33.24 11.48 19.77
C SER A 75 -33.57 12.17 21.09
N SER A 76 -34.86 12.44 21.33
CA SER A 76 -35.31 13.03 22.58
C SER A 76 -36.50 12.27 23.15
N GLU A 77 -36.56 12.18 24.48
CA GLU A 77 -37.67 11.58 25.21
C GLU A 77 -38.04 12.42 26.44
N LEU A 78 -39.26 12.22 26.94
CA LEU A 78 -39.72 12.81 28.18
C LEU A 78 -39.61 11.80 29.31
N LYS A 79 -39.02 12.23 30.44
CA LYS A 79 -38.89 11.41 31.64
C LYS A 79 -39.60 12.09 32.80
N PHE A 80 -40.42 11.33 33.52
CA PHE A 80 -41.11 11.81 34.72
C PHE A 80 -40.32 11.37 35.96
N ASP A 81 -39.92 12.33 36.79
CA ASP A 81 -39.19 12.08 38.02
C ASP A 81 -39.60 13.07 39.12
N GLU A 82 -39.81 12.57 40.34
CA GLU A 82 -40.26 13.38 41.49
C GLU A 82 -41.49 14.26 41.20
N GLY A 83 -42.42 13.77 40.37
CA GLY A 83 -43.63 14.51 39.95
C GLY A 83 -43.36 15.64 38.96
N LYS A 84 -42.14 15.71 38.41
CA LYS A 84 -41.69 16.73 37.45
C LYS A 84 -41.30 16.09 36.13
N THR A 85 -41.44 16.84 35.05
CA THR A 85 -41.08 16.36 33.71
C THR A 85 -39.70 16.85 33.31
N LEU A 86 -38.88 15.96 32.77
CA LEU A 86 -37.53 16.20 32.26
C LEU A 86 -37.49 15.93 30.77
N ILE A 87 -36.60 16.63 30.07
CA ILE A 87 -36.27 16.34 28.66
C ILE A 87 -34.92 15.65 28.65
N VAL A 88 -34.87 14.46 28.06
CA VAL A 88 -33.65 13.67 27.90
C VAL A 88 -33.30 13.67 26.42
N ILE A 89 -32.10 14.15 26.09
CA ILE A 89 -31.57 14.16 24.72
C ILE A 89 -30.48 13.11 24.64
N HIS A 90 -30.69 12.08 23.83
CA HIS A 90 -29.71 11.05 23.55
C HIS A 90 -28.94 11.41 22.30
N ILE A 91 -27.60 11.42 22.40
CA ILE A 91 -26.70 11.81 21.32
C ILE A 91 -25.77 10.64 21.07
N ASN A 92 -25.94 9.97 19.94
CA ASN A 92 -25.00 8.96 19.49
C ASN A 92 -23.68 9.62 19.06
N LYS A 93 -22.60 8.85 19.09
CA LYS A 93 -21.37 9.25 18.41
C LYS A 93 -21.67 9.56 16.95
N GLY A 94 -21.16 10.70 16.49
CA GLY A 94 -21.37 11.20 15.13
C GLY A 94 -20.86 10.24 14.06
N ARG A 95 -21.62 10.09 12.96
CA ARG A 95 -21.20 9.30 11.79
C ARG A 95 -20.13 10.01 10.97
N HIS A 96 -20.17 11.34 10.93
CA HIS A 96 -19.11 12.13 10.31
C HIS A 96 -17.90 12.26 11.22
N HIS A 97 -16.71 12.42 10.62
CA HIS A 97 -15.46 12.50 11.36
C HIS A 97 -15.32 13.77 12.23
N ILE A 98 -16.06 14.82 11.88
CA ILE A 98 -16.07 16.09 12.60
C ILE A 98 -17.40 16.81 12.39
N TYR A 99 -17.94 17.31 13.50
CA TYR A 99 -19.06 18.24 13.57
C TYR A 99 -18.57 19.56 14.15
N CYS A 100 -19.22 20.65 13.76
CA CYS A 100 -18.94 21.98 14.24
C CYS A 100 -20.22 22.78 14.48
N GLN A 101 -20.13 23.80 15.31
CA GLN A 101 -21.13 24.85 15.37
C GLN A 101 -21.04 25.67 14.08
N LYS A 102 -22.09 25.65 13.27
CA LYS A 102 -22.12 26.23 11.92
C LYS A 102 -21.66 27.69 11.88
N LYS A 103 -22.05 28.48 12.90
CA LYS A 103 -21.66 29.90 13.04
C LYS A 103 -20.15 30.16 13.13
N TYR A 104 -19.37 29.17 13.59
CA TYR A 104 -17.92 29.29 13.75
C TYR A 104 -17.14 28.45 12.71
N GLY A 105 -17.84 27.63 11.91
CA GLY A 105 -17.24 26.70 10.97
C GLY A 105 -16.27 25.72 11.63
N PHE A 106 -15.38 25.12 10.83
CA PHE A 106 -14.32 24.21 11.30
C PHE A 106 -13.14 24.98 11.91
N SER A 107 -13.41 25.75 12.97
CA SER A 107 -12.43 26.44 13.81
C SER A 107 -12.35 25.79 15.19
N SER A 108 -11.31 26.11 15.99
CA SER A 108 -11.19 25.59 17.37
C SER A 108 -12.43 25.87 18.22
N THR A 109 -13.02 27.07 18.08
CA THR A 109 -14.26 27.44 18.78
C THR A 109 -15.48 26.71 18.25
N GLY A 110 -15.52 26.40 16.94
CA GLY A 110 -16.61 25.67 16.32
C GLY A 110 -16.58 24.17 16.61
N CYS A 111 -15.40 23.57 16.70
CA CYS A 111 -15.19 22.14 16.87
C CYS A 111 -14.79 21.82 18.31
N THR A 112 -15.75 21.33 19.08
CA THR A 112 -15.49 20.88 20.46
C THR A 112 -15.60 19.38 20.60
N ILE A 113 -14.91 18.81 21.60
CA ILE A 113 -14.93 17.40 21.96
C ILE A 113 -15.08 17.27 23.47
N ARG A 114 -15.85 16.27 23.90
CA ARG A 114 -16.04 15.95 25.31
C ARG A 114 -14.77 15.27 25.87
N ILE A 115 -14.25 15.78 27.00
CA ILE A 115 -13.16 15.18 27.77
C ILE A 115 -13.56 15.24 29.24
N GLY A 116 -13.83 14.08 29.83
CA GLY A 116 -14.45 14.00 31.15
C GLY A 116 -15.78 14.77 31.17
N THR A 117 -16.03 15.59 32.20
CA THR A 117 -17.26 16.40 32.31
C THR A 117 -17.21 17.71 31.55
N THR A 118 -16.20 17.95 30.70
CA THR A 118 -15.99 19.27 30.08
C THR A 118 -15.96 19.23 28.56
N CYS A 119 -16.48 20.30 27.93
CA CYS A 119 -16.29 20.60 26.52
C CYS A 119 -14.95 21.29 26.27
N LYS A 120 -14.05 20.63 25.54
CA LYS A 120 -12.75 21.19 25.12
C LYS A 120 -12.77 21.54 23.63
N GLU A 121 -12.12 22.63 23.27
CA GLU A 121 -11.87 22.99 21.87
C GLU A 121 -10.85 22.04 21.26
N MET A 122 -11.09 21.58 20.03
CA MET A 122 -10.10 20.81 19.30
C MET A 122 -8.94 21.71 18.85
N THR A 123 -7.73 21.15 18.79
CA THR A 123 -6.59 21.84 18.18
C THR A 123 -6.77 21.94 16.66
N LEU A 124 -6.12 22.92 16.02
CA LEU A 124 -6.14 23.05 14.56
C LEU A 124 -5.66 21.77 13.85
N GLU A 125 -4.68 21.07 14.44
CA GLU A 125 -4.19 19.79 13.93
C GLU A 125 -5.25 18.69 14.01
N GLN A 126 -5.95 18.57 15.15
CA GLN A 126 -7.06 17.62 15.30
C GLN A 126 -8.19 17.89 14.31
N ILE A 127 -8.53 19.17 14.10
CA ILE A 127 -9.55 19.59 13.13
C ILE A 127 -9.10 19.22 11.72
N LYS A 128 -7.87 19.58 11.34
CA LYS A 128 -7.30 19.26 10.02
C LYS A 128 -7.37 17.76 9.74
N ILE A 129 -6.85 16.93 10.66
CA ILE A 129 -6.87 15.45 10.51
C ILE A 129 -8.30 14.93 10.32
N ARG A 130 -9.26 15.40 11.12
CA ARG A 130 -10.65 14.93 11.01
C ARG A 130 -11.39 15.48 9.80
N TYR A 131 -11.06 16.68 9.36
CA TYR A 131 -11.64 17.29 8.17
C TYR A 131 -11.11 16.62 6.91
N GLU A 132 -9.81 16.35 6.81
CA GLU A 132 -9.19 15.61 5.70
C GLU A 132 -9.77 14.20 5.57
N ARG A 133 -10.15 13.57 6.68
CA ARG A 133 -10.87 12.28 6.65
C ARG A 133 -12.21 12.33 5.91
N LYS A 134 -12.87 13.50 5.76
CA LYS A 134 -14.07 13.61 4.90
C LYS A 134 -13.76 13.28 3.44
N PHE A 135 -12.53 13.48 3.00
CA PHE A 135 -12.12 13.33 1.61
C PHE A 135 -11.40 11.99 1.35
N ILE A 136 -11.20 11.16 2.37
CA ILE A 136 -10.53 9.88 2.23
C ILE A 136 -11.59 8.83 1.96
N ASP A 137 -11.84 8.64 0.67
CA ASP A 137 -12.75 7.64 0.16
C ASP A 137 -12.05 6.28 0.10
N ASN A 138 -12.31 5.40 1.07
CA ASN A 138 -11.78 4.03 1.07
C ASN A 138 -12.30 3.19 -0.11
N GLU A 139 -13.27 3.70 -0.88
CA GLU A 139 -13.81 3.08 -2.08
C GLU A 139 -13.53 3.91 -3.33
N TYR A 140 -12.52 4.80 -3.32
CA TYR A 140 -12.19 5.65 -4.45
C TYR A 140 -12.01 4.85 -5.76
N MET A 141 -11.47 3.63 -5.69
CA MET A 141 -11.30 2.75 -6.85
C MET A 141 -12.64 2.33 -7.47
N LEU A 142 -13.71 2.27 -6.68
CA LEU A 142 -15.06 1.90 -7.12
C LEU A 142 -15.83 3.10 -7.70
N LYS A 143 -15.53 4.32 -7.21
CA LYS A 143 -16.22 5.55 -7.62
C LYS A 143 -15.55 6.25 -8.79
N LYS A 144 -14.21 6.27 -8.83
CA LYS A 144 -13.44 6.92 -9.90
C LYS A 144 -13.66 6.17 -11.21
N LYS A 145 -14.12 6.89 -12.23
CA LYS A 145 -14.28 6.39 -13.59
C LYS A 145 -12.93 5.95 -14.16
N SER A 146 -12.93 4.82 -14.88
CA SER A 146 -11.82 4.35 -15.71
C SER A 146 -11.49 5.38 -16.81
N ASN A 147 -10.21 5.53 -17.11
CA ASN A 147 -9.77 6.34 -18.26
C ASN A 147 -10.08 5.64 -19.60
N LEU A 148 -10.27 4.33 -19.57
CA LEU A 148 -10.59 3.50 -20.73
C LEU A 148 -12.07 3.07 -20.68
N SER A 149 -12.76 3.19 -21.81
CA SER A 149 -14.17 2.80 -21.94
C SER A 149 -14.37 1.35 -22.38
N ASP A 150 -13.46 0.81 -23.17
CA ASP A 150 -13.53 -0.56 -23.70
C ASP A 150 -12.56 -1.47 -22.93
N LEU A 151 -13.09 -2.14 -21.91
CA LEU A 151 -12.35 -3.05 -21.05
C LEU A 151 -12.75 -4.50 -21.34
N SER A 152 -11.76 -5.40 -21.34
CA SER A 152 -11.94 -6.85 -21.40
C SER A 152 -11.26 -7.52 -20.20
N PHE A 153 -11.77 -8.67 -19.78
CA PHE A 153 -11.37 -9.34 -18.53
C PHE A 153 -11.05 -10.82 -18.73
N ARG A 154 -10.49 -11.20 -19.88
CA ARG A 154 -10.18 -12.61 -20.18
C ARG A 154 -9.17 -13.18 -19.19
N GLU A 155 -8.11 -12.44 -18.87
CA GLU A 155 -7.09 -12.88 -17.92
C GLU A 155 -7.70 -13.08 -16.53
N LEU A 156 -8.50 -12.11 -16.05
CA LEU A 156 -9.18 -12.21 -14.76
C LEU A 156 -10.10 -13.43 -14.70
N LYS A 157 -10.86 -13.71 -15.76
CA LYS A 157 -11.73 -14.88 -15.83
C LYS A 157 -10.95 -16.20 -15.77
N ILE A 158 -9.77 -16.26 -16.40
CA ILE A 158 -8.88 -17.43 -16.33
C ILE A 158 -8.43 -17.65 -14.88
N TYR A 159 -7.95 -16.62 -14.18
CA TYR A 159 -7.53 -16.72 -12.78
C TYR A 159 -8.64 -17.28 -11.86
N TYR A 160 -9.87 -16.79 -12.01
CA TYR A 160 -11.00 -17.29 -11.24
C TYR A 160 -11.35 -18.74 -11.58
N SER A 161 -11.28 -19.10 -12.87
CA SER A 161 -11.53 -20.47 -13.33
C SER A 161 -10.50 -21.45 -12.77
N GLU A 162 -9.23 -21.08 -12.73
CA GLU A 162 -8.14 -21.88 -12.13
C GLU A 162 -8.34 -22.12 -10.63
N LYS A 163 -9.08 -21.23 -9.96
CA LYS A 163 -9.44 -21.35 -8.54
C LYS A 163 -10.79 -22.04 -8.31
N ASN A 164 -11.37 -22.63 -9.36
CA ASN A 164 -12.67 -23.31 -9.36
C ASN A 164 -13.85 -22.40 -9.01
N TYR A 165 -13.76 -21.09 -9.25
CA TYR A 165 -14.91 -20.21 -9.16
C TYR A 165 -15.75 -20.29 -10.44
N HIS A 166 -17.04 -20.56 -10.30
CA HIS A 166 -17.98 -20.46 -11.41
C HIS A 166 -18.30 -19.00 -11.69
N LEU A 167 -17.84 -18.51 -12.84
CA LEU A 167 -18.17 -17.16 -13.31
C LEU A 167 -19.35 -17.22 -14.28
N ASP A 168 -20.43 -16.54 -13.91
CA ASP A 168 -21.51 -16.20 -14.84
C ASP A 168 -21.21 -14.84 -15.47
N ASP A 169 -21.15 -14.79 -16.79
CA ASP A 169 -20.80 -13.58 -17.54
C ASP A 169 -21.77 -12.41 -17.28
N LYS A 170 -23.02 -12.70 -16.93
CA LYS A 170 -24.03 -11.65 -16.65
C LYS A 170 -23.83 -10.99 -15.30
N SER A 171 -23.33 -11.72 -14.31
CA SER A 171 -23.15 -11.24 -12.93
C SER A 171 -21.71 -10.94 -12.54
N PHE A 172 -20.72 -11.36 -13.34
CA PHE A 172 -19.28 -11.17 -13.10
C PHE A 172 -18.90 -9.73 -12.72
N GLU A 173 -19.29 -8.75 -13.55
CA GLU A 173 -18.95 -7.33 -13.32
C GLU A 173 -19.59 -6.79 -12.04
N THR A 174 -20.80 -7.25 -11.73
CA THR A 174 -21.55 -6.84 -10.54
C THR A 174 -20.92 -7.44 -9.29
N ASN A 175 -20.60 -8.73 -9.29
CA ASN A 175 -20.01 -9.44 -8.16
C ASN A 175 -18.64 -8.89 -7.76
N LEU A 176 -17.89 -8.34 -8.73
CA LEU A 176 -16.57 -7.75 -8.52
C LEU A 176 -16.60 -6.22 -8.36
N ASN A 177 -17.78 -5.60 -8.38
CA ASN A 177 -17.95 -4.14 -8.32
C ASN A 177 -17.12 -3.39 -9.38
N LEU A 178 -17.15 -3.83 -10.63
CA LEU A 178 -16.36 -3.23 -11.72
C LEU A 178 -17.00 -1.97 -12.32
N ARG A 179 -18.23 -1.64 -11.94
CA ARG A 179 -18.93 -0.43 -12.39
C ARG A 179 -19.23 0.50 -11.21
N ASN A 180 -19.20 1.80 -11.47
CA ASN A 180 -19.63 2.82 -10.53
C ASN A 180 -21.17 2.95 -10.52
N GLU A 181 -21.72 3.83 -9.67
CA GLU A 181 -23.16 4.11 -9.58
C GLU A 181 -23.76 4.64 -10.89
N ALA A 182 -22.95 5.25 -11.76
CA ALA A 182 -23.36 5.73 -13.08
C ALA A 182 -23.36 4.62 -14.16
N GLY A 183 -22.97 3.39 -13.80
CA GLY A 183 -22.89 2.26 -14.74
C GLY A 183 -21.63 2.25 -15.61
N GLU A 184 -20.65 3.12 -15.34
CA GLU A 184 -19.38 3.19 -16.06
C GLU A 184 -18.32 2.31 -15.40
N TYR A 185 -17.36 1.78 -16.17
CA TYR A 185 -16.22 1.08 -15.59
C TYR A 185 -15.43 2.01 -14.65
N ASN A 186 -15.02 1.47 -13.52
CA ASN A 186 -14.26 2.20 -12.51
C ASN A 186 -12.75 1.89 -12.56
N LEU A 187 -11.96 2.58 -11.74
CA LEU A 187 -10.50 2.41 -11.69
C LEU A 187 -10.10 0.97 -11.32
N LEU A 188 -10.86 0.29 -10.46
CA LEU A 188 -10.62 -1.13 -10.17
C LEU A 188 -10.75 -1.99 -11.43
N ALA A 189 -11.77 -1.74 -12.24
CA ALA A 189 -11.95 -2.43 -13.51
C ALA A 189 -10.79 -2.18 -14.47
N GLU A 190 -10.31 -0.94 -14.60
CA GLU A 190 -9.12 -0.63 -15.41
C GLU A 190 -7.86 -1.37 -14.89
N LEU A 191 -7.68 -1.46 -13.58
CA LEU A 191 -6.52 -2.18 -13.03
C LEU A 191 -6.57 -3.70 -13.29
N LEU A 192 -7.77 -4.26 -13.40
CA LEU A 192 -8.01 -5.70 -13.57
C LEU A 192 -8.22 -6.12 -15.04
N SER A 193 -8.30 -5.18 -15.98
CA SER A 193 -8.56 -5.47 -17.39
C SER A 193 -7.32 -6.03 -18.11
N ASP A 194 -7.56 -6.74 -19.22
CA ASP A 194 -6.52 -7.34 -20.08
C ASP A 194 -5.54 -6.27 -20.61
N LYS A 195 -5.98 -5.02 -20.69
CA LYS A 195 -5.18 -3.85 -21.08
C LYS A 195 -5.55 -2.64 -20.23
N ASN A 196 -4.55 -1.88 -19.81
CA ASN A 196 -4.71 -0.59 -19.15
C ASN A 196 -3.58 0.38 -19.54
N ASN A 197 -3.64 1.60 -19.01
CA ASN A 197 -2.62 2.63 -19.24
C ASN A 197 -1.67 2.81 -18.05
N ILE A 198 -1.59 1.82 -17.15
CA ILE A 198 -0.83 1.91 -15.92
C ILE A 198 0.52 1.19 -16.12
N PRO A 199 1.65 1.90 -16.11
CA PRO A 199 2.96 1.25 -16.17
C PRO A 199 3.24 0.44 -14.91
N PHE A 200 4.18 -0.51 -15.01
CA PHE A 200 4.71 -1.17 -13.82
C PHE A 200 6.17 -1.50 -14.02
N ILE A 201 7.04 -0.62 -13.53
CA ILE A 201 8.45 -0.62 -13.90
C ILE A 201 9.30 -1.24 -12.79
N PHE A 202 10.10 -2.24 -13.17
CA PHE A 202 11.24 -2.71 -12.39
C PHE A 202 12.52 -2.05 -12.92
N VAL A 203 13.30 -1.43 -12.03
CA VAL A 203 14.55 -0.74 -12.40
C VAL A 203 15.70 -1.28 -11.57
N LYS A 204 16.82 -1.59 -12.23
CA LYS A 204 18.10 -1.89 -11.58
C LYS A 204 19.06 -0.73 -11.71
N PHE A 205 19.68 -0.29 -10.63
CA PHE A 205 20.70 0.75 -10.64
C PHE A 205 22.11 0.15 -10.51
N GLN A 206 23.11 0.81 -11.11
CA GLN A 206 24.51 0.35 -11.09
C GLN A 206 25.22 0.58 -9.75
N GLY A 207 24.71 1.48 -8.91
CA GLY A 207 25.32 1.83 -7.62
C GLY A 207 24.27 1.94 -6.53
N GLU A 208 24.60 2.68 -5.48
CA GLU A 208 23.74 2.85 -4.29
C GLU A 208 22.65 3.92 -4.47
N ASN A 209 22.70 4.67 -5.57
CA ASN A 209 21.79 5.77 -5.86
C ASN A 209 21.12 5.62 -7.23
N LYS A 210 20.11 6.46 -7.49
CA LYS A 210 19.31 6.42 -8.72
C LYS A 210 19.96 7.10 -9.93
N ALA A 211 21.27 7.43 -9.88
CA ALA A 211 21.92 8.23 -10.91
C ALA A 211 22.24 7.45 -12.20
N SER A 212 22.46 6.13 -12.10
CA SER A 212 22.80 5.30 -13.26
C SER A 212 21.94 4.04 -13.32
N ILE A 213 21.06 3.98 -14.31
CA ILE A 213 20.21 2.82 -14.58
C ILE A 213 21.04 1.77 -15.34
N SER A 214 21.05 0.54 -14.81
CA SER A 214 21.63 -0.63 -15.49
C SER A 214 20.60 -1.35 -16.35
N GLU A 215 19.36 -1.49 -15.85
CA GLU A 215 18.28 -2.20 -16.53
C GLU A 215 16.94 -1.58 -16.17
N ARG A 216 16.03 -1.53 -17.15
CA ARG A 216 14.64 -1.12 -16.98
C ARG A 216 13.75 -2.12 -17.68
N SER A 217 12.83 -2.72 -16.96
CA SER A 217 11.84 -3.66 -17.49
C SER A 217 10.44 -3.17 -17.14
N ASP A 218 9.55 -3.20 -18.13
CA ASP A 218 8.16 -2.76 -17.98
C ASP A 218 7.23 -3.99 -17.98
N TYR A 219 6.43 -4.12 -16.93
CA TYR A 219 5.52 -5.24 -16.69
C TYR A 219 4.06 -4.79 -16.61
N GLY A 220 3.78 -3.49 -16.85
CA GLY A 220 2.45 -2.90 -16.77
C GLY A 220 1.58 -3.13 -18.01
N TYR A 221 0.62 -2.23 -18.21
CA TYR A 221 -0.31 -2.16 -19.35
C TYR A 221 -1.23 -3.37 -19.52
N GLY A 222 -1.45 -4.14 -18.45
CA GLY A 222 -2.30 -5.32 -18.45
C GLY A 222 -2.85 -5.63 -17.06
N CYS A 223 -3.47 -6.80 -16.91
CA CYS A 223 -4.14 -7.17 -15.67
C CYS A 223 -3.12 -7.23 -14.51
N ILE A 224 -3.45 -6.57 -13.40
CA ILE A 224 -2.54 -6.48 -12.25
C ILE A 224 -2.15 -7.84 -11.66
N LEU A 225 -3.01 -8.86 -11.77
CA LEU A 225 -2.70 -10.23 -11.33
C LEU A 225 -1.57 -10.83 -12.17
N THR A 226 -1.65 -10.65 -13.49
CA THR A 226 -0.62 -11.06 -14.45
C THR A 226 0.66 -10.28 -14.25
N THR A 227 0.58 -8.95 -14.05
CA THR A 227 1.73 -8.10 -13.74
C THR A 227 2.44 -8.56 -12.46
N TYR A 228 1.70 -8.85 -11.39
CA TYR A 228 2.25 -9.42 -10.16
C TYR A 228 2.98 -10.74 -10.43
N GLY A 229 2.38 -11.67 -11.18
CA GLY A 229 3.03 -12.93 -11.53
C GLY A 229 4.35 -12.75 -12.32
N LYS A 230 4.38 -11.80 -13.26
CA LYS A 230 5.61 -11.47 -14.02
C LYS A 230 6.70 -10.87 -13.13
N ILE A 231 6.34 -9.97 -12.22
CA ILE A 231 7.28 -9.37 -11.25
C ILE A 231 7.81 -10.41 -10.28
N LYS A 232 6.94 -11.29 -9.78
CA LYS A 232 7.32 -12.41 -8.91
C LYS A 232 8.38 -13.27 -9.58
N ASN A 233 8.15 -13.71 -10.82
CA ASN A 233 9.10 -14.50 -11.59
C ASN A 233 10.41 -13.74 -11.83
N ARG A 234 10.33 -12.44 -12.11
CA ARG A 234 11.53 -11.61 -12.28
C ARG A 234 12.39 -11.58 -11.01
N LEU A 235 11.77 -11.36 -9.85
CA LEU A 235 12.50 -11.29 -8.58
C LEU A 235 13.02 -12.65 -8.12
N GLN A 236 12.33 -13.74 -8.43
CA GLN A 236 12.87 -15.10 -8.24
C GLN A 236 14.16 -15.30 -9.04
N ALA A 237 14.20 -14.82 -10.29
CA ALA A 237 15.40 -14.92 -11.13
C ALA A 237 16.55 -14.04 -10.62
N GLU A 238 16.24 -12.93 -9.93
CA GLU A 238 17.23 -12.06 -9.29
C GLU A 238 17.75 -12.58 -7.95
N ASN A 239 17.00 -13.50 -7.31
CA ASN A 239 17.35 -14.02 -5.99
C ASN A 239 18.45 -15.08 -6.07
N ILE A 240 19.68 -14.63 -6.32
CA ILE A 240 20.86 -15.47 -6.49
C ILE A 240 21.08 -16.32 -5.22
N CYS A 241 21.37 -17.61 -5.42
CA CYS A 241 21.68 -18.55 -4.34
C CYS A 241 23.15 -18.94 -4.37
N ILE A 242 23.76 -18.98 -3.18
CA ILE A 242 25.08 -19.54 -2.93
C ILE A 242 24.92 -20.77 -2.04
N SER A 243 25.72 -21.80 -2.28
CA SER A 243 25.65 -23.05 -1.53
C SER A 243 26.98 -23.35 -0.88
N ASP A 244 27.01 -23.42 0.44
CA ASP A 244 28.12 -23.96 1.21
C ASP A 244 27.97 -25.49 1.32
N THR A 245 28.86 -26.19 0.62
CA THR A 245 28.92 -27.66 0.58
C THR A 245 29.92 -28.25 1.57
N THR A 246 30.62 -27.39 2.34
CA THR A 246 31.59 -27.82 3.36
C THR A 246 30.90 -28.27 4.64
N VAL A 247 29.66 -27.81 4.88
CA VAL A 247 28.80 -28.21 6.00
C VAL A 247 27.76 -29.24 5.58
N ARG A 248 27.34 -30.12 6.51
CA ARG A 248 26.25 -31.09 6.31
C ARG A 248 25.14 -30.92 7.36
N PRO A 249 23.87 -30.73 6.95
CA PRO A 249 23.39 -30.59 5.57
C PRO A 249 23.97 -29.34 4.87
N ARG A 250 23.98 -29.35 3.53
CA ARG A 250 24.41 -28.21 2.70
C ARG A 250 23.64 -26.96 3.15
N LYS A 251 24.33 -25.83 3.28
CA LYS A 251 23.70 -24.55 3.63
C LYS A 251 23.56 -23.70 2.38
N ASP A 252 22.32 -23.38 2.00
CA ASP A 252 22.01 -22.46 0.92
C ASP A 252 21.71 -21.08 1.49
N THR A 253 22.21 -20.03 0.83
CA THR A 253 21.97 -18.64 1.21
C THR A 253 21.58 -17.86 -0.03
N TYR A 254 20.40 -17.28 0.02
CA TYR A 254 19.81 -16.51 -1.08
C TYR A 254 20.11 -15.02 -0.88
N LEU A 255 20.10 -14.24 -1.95
CA LEU A 255 20.38 -12.81 -1.92
C LEU A 255 19.42 -12.07 -0.96
N PHE A 256 18.17 -12.53 -0.89
CA PHE A 256 17.17 -12.06 0.07
C PHE A 256 16.15 -13.16 0.36
N ASP A 257 15.38 -12.99 1.43
CA ASP A 257 14.24 -13.83 1.77
C ASP A 257 13.09 -13.55 0.80
N PHE A 258 12.75 -14.56 0.01
CA PHE A 258 11.78 -14.40 -1.07
C PHE A 258 10.36 -14.18 -0.54
N ASP A 259 10.01 -14.78 0.60
CA ASP A 259 8.67 -14.65 1.18
C ASP A 259 8.46 -13.23 1.71
N CYS A 260 9.46 -12.65 2.37
CA CYS A 260 9.46 -11.25 2.80
C CYS A 260 9.32 -10.28 1.61
N VAL A 261 10.08 -10.50 0.53
CA VAL A 261 9.98 -9.68 -0.68
C VAL A 261 8.60 -9.82 -1.33
N ASN A 262 8.09 -11.04 -1.42
CA ASN A 262 6.77 -11.31 -1.99
C ASN A 262 5.66 -10.62 -1.18
N GLU A 263 5.73 -10.68 0.14
CA GLU A 263 4.81 -10.01 1.04
C GLU A 263 4.88 -8.48 0.92
N ALA A 264 6.08 -7.92 0.83
CA ALA A 264 6.26 -6.48 0.63
C ALA A 264 5.65 -6.00 -0.70
N ILE A 265 5.74 -6.79 -1.78
CA ILE A 265 5.11 -6.46 -3.07
C ILE A 265 3.60 -6.55 -2.99
N LEU A 266 3.06 -7.61 -2.41
CA LEU A 266 1.61 -7.77 -2.24
C LEU A 266 1.03 -6.61 -1.44
N ASN A 267 1.67 -6.25 -0.33
CA ASN A 267 1.29 -5.10 0.48
C ASN A 267 1.37 -3.80 -0.33
N ALA A 268 2.45 -3.60 -1.08
CA ALA A 268 2.59 -2.45 -1.96
C ALA A 268 1.45 -2.39 -2.99
N LEU A 269 1.02 -3.50 -3.58
CA LEU A 269 -0.08 -3.53 -4.55
C LEU A 269 -1.46 -3.24 -3.94
N VAL A 270 -1.80 -3.90 -2.83
CA VAL A 270 -3.15 -3.81 -2.23
C VAL A 270 -3.34 -2.56 -1.36
N HIS A 271 -2.26 -1.96 -0.85
CA HIS A 271 -2.31 -0.74 -0.04
C HIS A 271 -1.90 0.55 -0.79
N ASN A 272 -1.47 0.47 -2.06
CA ASN A 272 -1.11 1.64 -2.86
C ASN A 272 -2.28 2.61 -3.05
N ASP A 273 -1.96 3.90 -3.07
CA ASP A 273 -2.85 4.93 -3.61
C ASP A 273 -2.79 4.96 -5.15
N TRP A 274 -3.64 4.14 -5.77
CA TRP A 274 -3.82 4.06 -7.22
C TRP A 274 -4.44 5.32 -7.86
N THR A 275 -4.75 6.38 -7.09
CA THR A 275 -5.08 7.67 -7.71
C THR A 275 -3.86 8.39 -8.25
N ILE A 276 -2.66 8.05 -7.77
CA ILE A 276 -1.38 8.67 -8.11
C ILE A 276 -0.73 7.92 -9.27
N THR A 277 -0.10 6.78 -9.00
CA THR A 277 0.60 5.92 -9.97
C THR A 277 0.90 4.57 -9.31
N GLU A 278 1.47 3.63 -10.05
CA GLU A 278 1.88 2.32 -9.57
C GLU A 278 2.95 2.34 -8.46
N PRO A 279 3.06 1.28 -7.64
CA PRO A 279 4.25 1.04 -6.83
C PRO A 279 5.52 0.90 -7.68
N GLN A 280 6.66 1.33 -7.12
CA GLN A 280 7.96 1.24 -7.78
C GLN A 280 8.83 0.16 -7.12
N ILE A 281 9.47 -0.67 -7.94
CA ILE A 281 10.44 -1.67 -7.47
C ILE A 281 11.81 -1.33 -8.04
N SER A 282 12.74 -0.98 -7.15
CA SER A 282 14.10 -0.55 -7.47
C SER A 282 15.11 -1.50 -6.85
N MET A 283 15.95 -2.13 -7.65
CA MET A 283 17.05 -2.96 -7.18
C MET A 283 18.36 -2.20 -7.28
N PHE A 284 19.09 -2.12 -6.17
CA PHE A 284 20.43 -1.56 -6.08
C PHE A 284 21.46 -2.68 -5.94
N HIS A 285 22.71 -2.30 -5.77
CA HIS A 285 23.79 -3.27 -5.54
C HIS A 285 23.62 -4.06 -4.23
N ASP A 286 23.08 -3.41 -3.20
CA ASP A 286 23.07 -3.88 -1.82
C ASP A 286 21.66 -4.11 -1.23
N ARG A 287 20.60 -3.73 -1.96
CA ARG A 287 19.22 -3.78 -1.46
C ARG A 287 18.17 -3.78 -2.56
N LEU A 288 16.96 -4.18 -2.20
CA LEU A 288 15.73 -3.99 -2.97
C LEU A 288 14.83 -2.97 -2.26
N GLU A 289 14.41 -1.93 -2.97
CA GLU A 289 13.44 -0.95 -2.49
C GLU A 289 12.09 -1.16 -3.17
N ILE A 290 11.05 -1.35 -2.36
CA ILE A 290 9.65 -1.44 -2.79
C ILE A 290 8.92 -0.22 -2.22
N PHE A 291 8.46 0.65 -3.12
CA PHE A 291 7.84 1.92 -2.77
C PHE A 291 6.37 1.90 -3.16
N SER A 292 5.48 2.21 -2.22
CA SER A 292 4.05 2.40 -2.46
C SER A 292 3.61 3.82 -2.10
N HIS A 293 2.72 4.37 -2.90
CA HIS A 293 2.11 5.67 -2.68
C HIS A 293 1.03 5.61 -1.60
N GLY A 294 0.92 6.68 -0.81
CA GLY A 294 0.05 6.76 0.35
C GLY A 294 0.73 6.25 1.63
N GLY A 295 0.46 6.94 2.74
CA GLY A 295 0.91 6.51 4.07
C GLY A 295 -0.04 5.49 4.72
N LEU A 296 0.08 5.34 6.03
CA LEU A 296 -0.80 4.48 6.81
C LEU A 296 -2.28 4.90 6.66
N PRO A 297 -3.21 3.93 6.56
CA PRO A 297 -4.65 4.20 6.60
C PRO A 297 -5.05 5.00 7.86
N ASN A 298 -6.12 5.78 7.75
CA ASN A 298 -6.57 6.59 8.87
C ASN A 298 -6.92 5.77 10.11
N GLY A 299 -6.41 6.23 11.26
CA GLY A 299 -6.61 5.54 12.53
C GLY A 299 -5.82 4.23 12.63
N MET A 300 -4.82 4.04 11.77
CA MET A 300 -3.77 3.04 11.92
C MET A 300 -2.52 3.73 12.47
N THR A 301 -1.98 3.23 13.57
CA THR A 301 -0.69 3.71 14.12
C THR A 301 0.48 2.88 13.59
N LYS A 302 1.72 3.35 13.78
CA LYS A 302 2.92 2.58 13.42
C LYS A 302 3.01 1.29 14.24
N GLU A 303 2.62 1.34 15.51
CA GLU A 303 2.57 0.17 16.39
C GLU A 303 1.61 -0.88 15.83
N GLN A 304 0.39 -0.47 15.48
CA GLN A 304 -0.61 -1.35 14.88
C GLN A 304 -0.13 -1.95 13.54
N PHE A 305 0.60 -1.17 12.74
CA PHE A 305 1.23 -1.66 11.51
C PHE A 305 2.22 -2.79 11.81
N PHE A 306 3.13 -2.58 12.75
CA PHE A 306 4.14 -3.58 13.11
C PHE A 306 3.57 -4.79 13.85
N ASP A 307 2.44 -4.63 14.56
CA ASP A 307 1.69 -5.73 15.19
C ASP A 307 0.90 -6.56 14.17
N GLY A 308 0.95 -6.22 12.87
CA GLY A 308 0.29 -6.97 11.81
C GLY A 308 -1.20 -6.68 11.66
N ILE A 309 -1.71 -5.60 12.26
CA ILE A 309 -3.12 -5.21 12.09
C ILE A 309 -3.35 -4.75 10.65
N SER A 310 -4.06 -5.56 9.87
CA SER A 310 -4.36 -5.22 8.48
C SER A 310 -5.59 -4.32 8.35
N LYS A 311 -5.40 -3.14 7.75
CA LYS A 311 -6.46 -2.24 7.28
C LYS A 311 -6.23 -1.93 5.79
N PRO A 312 -6.75 -2.75 4.87
CA PRO A 312 -6.53 -2.54 3.44
C PRO A 312 -7.09 -1.21 2.95
N ARG A 313 -6.25 -0.44 2.23
CA ARG A 313 -6.70 0.78 1.55
C ARG A 313 -7.69 0.44 0.43
N ASN A 314 -7.43 -0.64 -0.29
CA ASN A 314 -8.25 -1.11 -1.41
C ASN A 314 -8.94 -2.43 -1.03
N VAL A 315 -10.03 -2.35 -0.26
CA VAL A 315 -10.72 -3.53 0.31
C VAL A 315 -11.16 -4.54 -0.75
N THR A 316 -11.74 -4.07 -1.86
CA THR A 316 -12.19 -4.95 -2.96
C THR A 316 -11.00 -5.62 -3.67
N LEU A 317 -9.91 -4.89 -3.88
CA LEU A 317 -8.69 -5.45 -4.47
C LEU A 317 -8.07 -6.51 -3.55
N MET A 318 -8.00 -6.23 -2.24
CA MET A 318 -7.55 -7.19 -1.23
C MET A 318 -8.40 -8.46 -1.24
N ARG A 319 -9.73 -8.34 -1.31
CA ARG A 319 -10.64 -9.48 -1.41
C ARG A 319 -10.37 -10.34 -2.66
N ILE A 320 -10.10 -9.70 -3.80
CA ILE A 320 -9.75 -10.42 -5.03
C ILE A 320 -8.43 -11.18 -4.84
N PHE A 321 -7.40 -10.54 -4.28
CA PHE A 321 -6.10 -11.18 -4.03
C PHE A 321 -6.23 -12.37 -3.06
N LEU A 322 -7.07 -12.25 -2.03
CA LEU A 322 -7.40 -13.35 -1.11
C LEU A 322 -8.10 -14.51 -1.82
N ASN A 323 -9.13 -14.21 -2.62
CA ASN A 323 -9.86 -15.24 -3.38
C ASN A 323 -8.93 -15.99 -4.35
N MET A 324 -7.93 -15.31 -4.91
CA MET A 324 -6.94 -15.91 -5.79
C MET A 324 -5.83 -16.66 -5.03
N GLY A 325 -5.81 -16.61 -3.69
CA GLY A 325 -4.77 -17.21 -2.86
C GLY A 325 -3.39 -16.62 -3.09
N LEU A 326 -3.33 -15.32 -3.41
CA LEU A 326 -2.07 -14.60 -3.62
C LEU A 326 -1.53 -14.00 -2.33
N THR A 327 -2.40 -13.73 -1.36
CA THR A 327 -2.07 -13.19 -0.04
C THR A 327 -2.93 -13.88 1.02
N GLU A 328 -2.55 -13.76 2.29
CA GLU A 328 -3.29 -14.27 3.43
C GLU A 328 -3.67 -13.13 4.38
N HIS A 329 -4.90 -13.13 4.89
CA HIS A 329 -5.36 -12.11 5.86
C HIS A 329 -5.10 -12.54 7.31
N THR A 330 -3.96 -13.21 7.55
CA THR A 330 -3.58 -13.76 8.86
C THR A 330 -2.89 -12.73 9.76
N GLY A 331 -2.48 -11.57 9.21
CA GLY A 331 -1.75 -10.53 9.94
C GLY A 331 -0.27 -10.84 10.18
N HIS A 332 0.24 -11.97 9.67
CA HIS A 332 1.62 -12.40 9.92
C HIS A 332 2.64 -11.77 8.95
N GLY A 333 2.20 -11.19 7.84
CA GLY A 333 3.09 -10.69 6.78
C GLY A 333 4.09 -9.63 7.23
N ILE A 334 3.61 -8.50 7.77
CA ILE A 334 4.49 -7.44 8.30
C ILE A 334 5.36 -7.95 9.47
N PRO A 335 4.82 -8.66 10.49
CA PRO A 335 5.65 -9.28 11.52
C PRO A 335 6.77 -10.17 10.97
N THR A 336 6.52 -10.95 9.92
CA THR A 336 7.54 -11.83 9.29
C THR A 336 8.70 -11.01 8.71
N ILE A 337 8.41 -9.92 7.99
CA ILE A 337 9.45 -9.02 7.46
C ILE A 337 10.23 -8.38 8.62
N VAL A 338 9.54 -7.94 9.67
CA VAL A 338 10.15 -7.30 10.84
C VAL A 338 11.02 -8.29 11.64
N GLU A 339 10.60 -9.54 11.79
CA GLU A 339 11.39 -10.56 12.46
C GLU A 339 12.68 -10.87 11.69
N LYS A 340 12.60 -10.93 10.36
CA LYS A 340 13.75 -11.23 9.49
C LYS A 340 14.71 -10.06 9.35
N TYR A 341 14.21 -8.83 9.22
CA TYR A 341 15.01 -7.66 8.82
C TYR A 341 14.97 -6.46 9.78
N GLY A 342 14.12 -6.50 10.80
CA GLY A 342 13.91 -5.39 11.74
C GLY A 342 12.87 -4.38 11.24
N LYS A 343 12.53 -3.41 12.10
CA LYS A 343 11.54 -2.37 11.78
C LYS A 343 12.10 -1.28 10.85
N ASP A 344 13.41 -1.07 10.88
CA ASP A 344 14.09 0.02 10.16
C ASP A 344 14.07 -0.14 8.64
N VAL A 345 13.70 -1.31 8.13
CA VAL A 345 13.43 -1.51 6.70
C VAL A 345 12.19 -0.77 6.21
N PHE A 346 11.31 -0.31 7.11
CA PHE A 346 10.12 0.43 6.77
C PHE A 346 10.29 1.93 7.02
N GLU A 347 10.35 2.71 5.95
CA GLU A 347 10.19 4.16 5.98
C GLU A 347 8.71 4.48 5.77
N ILE A 348 8.05 4.89 6.85
CA ILE A 348 6.60 5.17 6.89
C ILE A 348 6.38 6.67 7.06
N GLU A 349 5.95 7.30 5.98
CA GLU A 349 5.59 8.71 5.91
C GLU A 349 4.08 8.89 5.67
N SER A 350 3.61 10.13 5.75
CA SER A 350 2.19 10.44 5.55
C SER A 350 1.69 10.17 4.12
N ASN A 351 2.59 10.28 3.13
CA ASN A 351 2.28 10.19 1.71
C ASN A 351 2.92 8.99 0.99
N TYR A 352 3.72 8.18 1.66
CA TYR A 352 4.28 6.95 1.10
C TYR A 352 4.72 5.97 2.19
N ILE A 353 4.92 4.72 1.76
CA ILE A 353 5.62 3.69 2.52
C ILE A 353 6.70 3.09 1.62
N ARG A 354 7.93 3.00 2.13
CA ARG A 354 9.02 2.27 1.46
C ARG A 354 9.48 1.12 2.33
N CYS A 355 9.56 -0.06 1.74
CA CYS A 355 10.20 -1.24 2.32
C CYS A 355 11.55 -1.47 1.62
N THR A 356 12.63 -1.46 2.40
CA THR A 356 14.01 -1.63 1.92
C THR A 356 14.58 -2.94 2.43
N ILE A 357 14.63 -3.96 1.58
CA ILE A 357 15.16 -5.28 1.92
C ILE A 357 16.66 -5.31 1.61
N PRO A 358 17.55 -5.37 2.62
CA PRO A 358 18.99 -5.48 2.40
C PRO A 358 19.34 -6.87 1.85
N PHE A 359 20.39 -6.93 1.03
CA PHE A 359 20.92 -8.18 0.50
C PHE A 359 21.87 -8.86 1.47
N GLU A 360 21.86 -10.19 1.43
CA GLU A 360 22.77 -11.01 2.22
C GLU A 360 24.21 -10.74 1.80
N LYS A 361 25.00 -10.17 2.72
CA LYS A 361 26.36 -9.68 2.44
C LYS A 361 27.27 -10.78 1.89
N GLU A 362 27.16 -12.02 2.40
CA GLU A 362 27.94 -13.15 1.90
C GLU A 362 27.68 -13.42 0.41
N VAL A 363 26.43 -13.25 -0.04
CA VAL A 363 26.03 -13.41 -1.44
C VAL A 363 26.57 -12.26 -2.27
N VAL A 364 26.42 -11.02 -1.79
CA VAL A 364 26.95 -9.81 -2.46
C VAL A 364 28.46 -9.91 -2.62
N ASP A 365 29.19 -10.20 -1.54
CA ASP A 365 30.65 -10.36 -1.53
C ASP A 365 31.09 -11.46 -2.49
N GLN A 366 30.33 -12.56 -2.62
CA GLN A 366 30.68 -13.62 -3.57
C GLN A 366 30.39 -13.24 -5.03
N ILE A 367 29.31 -12.48 -5.28
CA ILE A 367 29.02 -11.88 -6.59
C ILE A 367 30.14 -10.91 -6.97
N ASP A 368 30.56 -10.06 -6.03
CA ASP A 368 31.61 -9.08 -6.23
C ASP A 368 32.97 -9.72 -6.38
N ASN A 369 33.34 -10.72 -5.58
CA ASN A 369 34.59 -11.44 -5.76
C ASN A 369 34.63 -12.20 -7.09
N LYS A 370 33.50 -12.73 -7.57
CA LYS A 370 33.39 -13.26 -8.95
C LYS A 370 33.57 -12.16 -9.99
N ASN A 371 33.04 -10.95 -9.74
CA ASN A 371 33.18 -9.79 -10.62
C ASN A 371 34.59 -9.17 -10.58
N VAL A 372 35.27 -9.17 -9.43
CA VAL A 372 36.65 -8.70 -9.24
C VAL A 372 37.62 -9.70 -9.86
N GLY A 373 37.39 -11.02 -9.72
CA GLY A 373 38.13 -12.03 -10.49
C GLY A 373 37.98 -11.85 -12.01
N LEU A 374 36.81 -11.41 -12.47
CA LEU A 374 36.56 -11.02 -13.86
C LEU A 374 37.32 -9.72 -14.24
N ASN A 375 37.24 -8.67 -13.40
CA ASN A 375 37.84 -7.36 -13.64
C ASN A 375 39.38 -7.38 -13.59
N VAL A 376 39.97 -8.18 -12.68
CA VAL A 376 41.43 -8.39 -12.59
C VAL A 376 41.92 -9.25 -13.77
N GLY A 377 41.14 -10.25 -14.21
CA GLY A 377 41.44 -11.03 -15.42
C GLY A 377 41.35 -10.22 -16.72
N LEU A 378 40.40 -9.27 -16.80
CA LEU A 378 40.22 -8.37 -17.94
C LEU A 378 41.30 -7.26 -18.00
N ASN A 379 41.90 -6.87 -16.87
CA ASN A 379 42.88 -5.78 -16.84
C ASN A 379 44.34 -6.19 -17.09
N VAL A 380 44.69 -7.47 -17.07
CA VAL A 380 46.12 -7.88 -17.13
C VAL A 380 46.53 -8.71 -18.36
N GLY A 381 45.66 -8.99 -19.36
CA GLY A 381 46.11 -9.80 -20.52
C GLY A 381 45.27 -9.83 -21.80
N LEU A 382 44.26 -8.95 -21.94
CA LEU A 382 43.38 -8.91 -23.10
C LEU A 382 43.56 -7.65 -23.94
N ASN A 383 43.60 -7.82 -25.26
CA ASN A 383 43.68 -6.70 -26.20
C ASN A 383 42.33 -5.99 -26.37
N LYS A 384 42.33 -4.80 -26.98
CA LYS A 384 41.12 -3.96 -27.12
C LYS A 384 39.95 -4.66 -27.83
N THR A 385 40.24 -5.55 -28.79
CA THR A 385 39.21 -6.29 -29.54
C THR A 385 38.64 -7.43 -28.70
N GLU A 386 39.49 -8.18 -27.99
CA GLU A 386 39.08 -9.23 -27.05
C GLU A 386 38.14 -8.69 -25.96
N LYS A 387 38.46 -7.53 -25.38
CA LYS A 387 37.61 -6.88 -24.37
C LYS A 387 36.21 -6.55 -24.92
N LYS A 388 36.15 -5.92 -26.10
CA LYS A 388 34.88 -5.56 -26.76
C LYS A 388 34.04 -6.79 -27.14
N VAL A 389 34.68 -7.87 -27.59
CA VAL A 389 34.00 -9.13 -27.90
C VAL A 389 33.38 -9.74 -26.64
N ILE A 390 34.11 -9.81 -25.53
CA ILE A 390 33.58 -10.32 -24.26
C ILE A 390 32.41 -9.46 -23.78
N GLU A 391 32.54 -8.12 -23.82
CA GLU A 391 31.48 -7.21 -23.36
C GLU A 391 30.17 -7.41 -24.13
N LEU A 392 30.25 -7.60 -25.45
CA LEU A 392 29.09 -7.85 -26.29
C LEU A 392 28.50 -9.25 -26.08
N LEU A 393 29.33 -10.27 -25.84
CA LEU A 393 28.86 -11.63 -25.56
C LEU A 393 28.21 -11.77 -24.18
N ILE A 394 28.63 -10.98 -23.17
CA ILE A 394 27.94 -10.91 -21.87
C ILE A 394 26.51 -10.38 -22.04
N LYS A 395 26.35 -9.35 -22.88
CA LYS A 395 25.05 -8.72 -23.15
C LYS A 395 24.16 -9.57 -24.08
N SER A 396 24.77 -10.32 -25.01
CA SER A 396 24.04 -11.12 -25.99
C SER A 396 24.84 -12.38 -26.40
N PRO A 397 24.66 -13.50 -25.69
CA PRO A 397 25.41 -14.75 -25.89
C PRO A 397 25.28 -15.41 -27.28
N SER A 398 24.23 -15.07 -28.04
CA SER A 398 23.91 -15.65 -29.34
C SER A 398 24.55 -14.94 -30.53
N LEU A 399 25.31 -13.85 -30.30
CA LEU A 399 25.89 -13.07 -31.39
C LEU A 399 26.87 -13.89 -32.23
N THR A 400 26.68 -13.81 -33.54
CA THR A 400 27.52 -14.46 -34.54
C THR A 400 28.81 -13.66 -34.80
N SER A 401 29.80 -14.30 -35.42
CA SER A 401 31.04 -13.64 -35.83
C SER A 401 30.82 -12.48 -36.82
N ILE A 402 29.71 -12.51 -37.57
CA ILE A 402 29.36 -11.47 -38.55
C ILE A 402 28.79 -10.25 -37.82
N GLU A 403 27.82 -10.46 -36.93
CA GLU A 403 27.21 -9.38 -36.14
C GLU A 403 28.24 -8.70 -35.21
N LEU A 404 29.17 -9.46 -34.63
CA LEU A 404 30.26 -8.89 -33.83
C LEU A 404 31.24 -8.07 -34.68
N ALA A 405 31.52 -8.50 -35.91
CA ALA A 405 32.39 -7.79 -36.83
C ALA A 405 31.80 -6.42 -37.19
N GLU A 406 30.49 -6.38 -37.48
CA GLU A 406 29.74 -5.15 -37.75
C GLU A 406 29.70 -4.23 -36.53
N LYS A 407 29.34 -4.75 -35.35
CA LYS A 407 29.25 -3.95 -34.12
C LYS A 407 30.59 -3.39 -33.65
N ILE A 408 31.70 -4.10 -33.87
CA ILE A 408 33.04 -3.69 -33.42
C ILE A 408 33.79 -2.88 -34.49
N GLY A 409 33.38 -2.98 -35.76
CA GLY A 409 34.04 -2.32 -36.88
C GLY A 409 35.34 -3.00 -37.32
N VAL A 410 35.36 -4.34 -37.34
CA VAL A 410 36.53 -5.14 -37.75
C VAL A 410 36.12 -6.24 -38.73
N THR A 411 37.09 -6.91 -39.36
CA THR A 411 36.76 -8.01 -40.28
C THR A 411 36.24 -9.25 -39.53
N LYS A 412 35.37 -10.04 -40.17
CA LYS A 412 34.94 -11.35 -39.66
C LYS A 412 36.12 -12.24 -39.25
N ARG A 413 37.20 -12.23 -40.05
CA ARG A 413 38.44 -12.97 -39.79
C ARG A 413 39.13 -12.52 -38.49
N THR A 414 39.03 -11.24 -38.14
CA THR A 414 39.53 -10.69 -36.87
C THR A 414 38.73 -11.25 -35.69
N ILE A 415 37.39 -11.33 -35.81
CA ILE A 415 36.53 -11.92 -34.77
C ILE A 415 36.76 -13.42 -34.62
N GLU A 416 36.89 -14.16 -35.72
CA GLU A 416 37.20 -15.61 -35.68
C GLU A 416 38.54 -15.89 -34.98
N ARG A 417 39.57 -15.07 -35.26
CA ARG A 417 40.86 -15.13 -34.53
C ARG A 417 40.70 -14.77 -33.06
N THR A 418 39.86 -13.79 -32.75
CA THR A 418 39.58 -13.34 -31.38
C THR A 418 38.85 -14.44 -30.60
N PHE A 419 37.88 -15.13 -31.20
CA PHE A 419 37.23 -16.29 -30.60
C PHE A 419 38.23 -17.40 -30.30
N LYS A 420 39.09 -17.73 -31.26
CA LYS A 420 40.13 -18.75 -31.04
C LYS A 420 41.06 -18.37 -29.88
N SER A 421 41.53 -17.13 -29.84
CA SER A 421 42.38 -16.61 -28.74
C SER A 421 41.65 -16.66 -27.38
N LEU A 422 40.38 -16.25 -27.34
CA LEU A 422 39.58 -16.26 -26.11
C LEU A 422 39.24 -17.69 -25.64
N GLN A 423 39.04 -18.63 -26.56
CA GLN A 423 38.88 -20.05 -26.24
C GLN A 423 40.18 -20.66 -25.71
N GLU A 424 41.33 -20.39 -26.34
CA GLU A 424 42.66 -20.82 -25.87
C GLU A 424 42.98 -20.26 -24.48
N LYS A 425 42.54 -19.03 -24.19
CA LYS A 425 42.64 -18.40 -22.87
C LYS A 425 41.59 -18.91 -21.87
N ASN A 426 40.73 -19.86 -22.25
CA ASN A 426 39.60 -20.37 -21.46
C ASN A 426 38.67 -19.26 -20.94
N MET A 427 38.46 -18.22 -21.76
CA MET A 427 37.62 -17.06 -21.44
C MET A 427 36.23 -17.16 -22.06
N ILE A 428 36.06 -17.93 -23.13
CA ILE A 428 34.75 -18.23 -23.73
C ILE A 428 34.69 -19.71 -24.14
N GLU A 429 33.51 -20.29 -24.07
CA GLU A 429 33.20 -21.65 -24.49
C GLU A 429 31.92 -21.62 -25.33
N ARG A 430 31.84 -22.47 -26.36
CA ARG A 430 30.63 -22.56 -27.20
C ARG A 430 29.79 -23.75 -26.76
N ILE A 431 28.52 -23.50 -26.46
CA ILE A 431 27.54 -24.53 -26.13
C ILE A 431 26.54 -24.66 -27.27
N GLY A 432 26.37 -25.87 -27.80
CA GLY A 432 25.42 -26.20 -28.86
C GLY A 432 26.07 -26.42 -30.24
N SER A 433 25.23 -26.50 -31.27
CA SER A 433 25.67 -26.86 -32.62
C SER A 433 26.48 -25.73 -33.28
N LYS A 434 27.23 -26.04 -34.35
CA LYS A 434 27.97 -25.02 -35.11
C LYS A 434 27.05 -23.93 -35.71
N ARG A 435 25.76 -24.22 -35.90
CA ARG A 435 24.77 -23.31 -36.51
C ARG A 435 23.97 -22.54 -35.47
N ASP A 436 23.60 -23.17 -34.34
CA ASP A 436 22.65 -22.59 -33.37
C ASP A 436 23.21 -22.53 -31.93
N GLY A 437 24.52 -22.74 -31.75
CA GLY A 437 25.16 -22.71 -30.44
C GLY A 437 25.47 -21.31 -29.94
N ASN A 438 25.27 -21.09 -28.64
CA ASN A 438 25.55 -19.87 -27.90
C ASN A 438 26.98 -19.85 -27.34
N TRP A 439 27.52 -18.66 -27.09
CA TRP A 439 28.79 -18.45 -26.41
C TRP A 439 28.57 -18.19 -24.93
N ILE A 440 29.23 -18.97 -24.08
CA ILE A 440 29.32 -18.72 -22.65
C ILE A 440 30.69 -18.11 -22.37
N VAL A 441 30.72 -16.96 -21.71
CA VAL A 441 31.97 -16.41 -21.19
C VAL A 441 32.36 -17.26 -19.98
N ALA A 442 33.41 -18.06 -20.13
CA ALA A 442 33.84 -19.04 -19.16
C ALA A 442 34.29 -18.34 -17.86
N ARG A 443 33.56 -18.62 -16.77
CA ARG A 443 34.03 -18.33 -15.42
C ARG A 443 35.24 -19.22 -15.19
N ARG A 444 36.42 -18.67 -14.88
CA ARG A 444 37.62 -19.46 -14.60
C ARG A 444 37.25 -20.60 -13.64
N LYS A 445 37.34 -21.85 -14.12
CA LYS A 445 37.38 -23.01 -13.23
C LYS A 445 38.68 -22.89 -12.43
N CYS A 446 38.58 -22.62 -11.14
CA CYS A 446 39.65 -22.98 -10.23
C CYS A 446 39.90 -24.47 -10.45
N HIS A 447 41.13 -24.83 -10.82
CA HIS A 447 41.50 -26.24 -11.00
C HIS A 447 41.24 -26.97 -9.68
N PHE A 448 40.37 -27.97 -9.76
CA PHE A 448 40.20 -29.06 -8.82
C PHE A 448 40.66 -30.33 -9.53
#